data_AF-A0AAD7C894-F1
#
_entry.id   AF-A0AAD7C894-F1
#
_cell.length_a   1.000
_cell.length_b   1.000
_cell.length_c   1.000
_cell.angle_alpha   90.00
_cell.angle_beta   90.00
_cell.angle_gamma   90.00
#
_symmetry.space_group_name_H-M   'P 1'
#
loop_
_entity.id
_entity.type
_entity.pdbx_description
1 polymer ?
#
loop_
_entity_poly.entity_id
_entity_poly.type
_entity_poly.pdbx_seq_one_letter_code
_entity_poly.pdbx_strand_id
1 'polypeptide(L)'
;NLEKSKRLLQRQLNALRDPVARLPLEISSDIFALCIPLSFGFSLGRLADAAPVLLLRVCNTWTDIALATPALWATIDITFPCRGTGVEAVLGKWLQRSGTHPL
;
A
#
# COMPACT_ATOMS: atom_id res chain seq x y z
N ASN A 1 23.09 16.17 23.06
CA ASN A 1 22.39 14.96 23.55
C ASN A 1 22.64 13.83 22.55
N LEU A 2 23.57 12.93 22.89
CA LEU A 2 24.18 11.95 21.99
C LEU A 2 23.17 10.96 21.36
N GLU A 3 22.09 10.63 22.08
CA GLU A 3 21.06 9.71 21.59
C GLU A 3 20.23 10.29 20.44
N LYS A 4 19.97 11.60 20.44
CA LYS A 4 19.26 12.26 19.33
C LYS A 4 20.10 12.19 18.05
N SER A 5 21.39 12.47 18.14
CA SER A 5 22.31 12.42 16.99
C SER A 5 22.43 11.00 16.44
N LYS A 6 22.54 9.98 17.30
CA LYS A 6 22.57 8.57 16.88
C LYS A 6 21.28 8.17 16.14
N ARG A 7 20.11 8.57 16.66
CA ARG A 7 18.81 8.29 16.02
C ARG A 7 18.66 8.98 14.66
N LEU A 8 19.15 10.21 14.52
CA LEU A 8 19.14 10.94 13.25
C LEU A 8 20.01 10.24 12.19
N LEU A 9 21.24 9.86 12.57
CA LEU A 9 22.16 9.14 11.68
C LEU A 9 21.58 7.79 11.25
N GLN A 10 20.95 7.06 12.17
CA GLN A 10 20.28 5.79 11.85
C GLN A 10 19.16 5.98 10.81
N ARG A 11 18.36 7.05 10.95
CA ARG A 11 17.30 7.37 9.97
C ARG A 11 17.89 7.71 8.60
N GLN A 12 18.97 8.50 8.56
CA GLN A 12 19.63 8.84 7.30
C GLN A 12 20.21 7.60 6.62
N LEU A 13 20.87 6.72 7.37
CA LEU A 13 21.38 5.44 6.85
C LEU A 13 20.27 4.54 6.32
N ASN A 14 19.15 4.44 7.03
CA ASN A 14 18.00 3.66 6.60
C ASN A 14 17.38 4.25 5.32
N ALA A 15 17.28 5.56 5.20
CA ALA A 15 16.79 6.24 3.99
C ALA A 15 17.73 6.02 2.79
N LEU A 16 19.05 5.97 3.00
CA LEU A 16 20.01 5.65 1.94
C LEU A 16 19.92 4.19 1.47
N ARG A 17 19.49 3.29 2.35
CA ARG A 17 19.31 1.85 2.07
C ARG A 17 17.95 1.50 1.47
N ASP A 18 16.96 2.38 1.56
CA ASP A 18 15.65 2.20 0.94
C ASP A 18 15.67 2.79 -0.48
N PRO A 19 15.80 1.96 -1.53
CA PRO A 19 15.84 2.45 -2.90
C PRO A 19 14.55 3.17 -3.29
N VAL A 20 13.39 2.79 -2.73
CA VAL A 20 12.10 3.43 -3.05
C VAL A 20 12.03 4.83 -2.45
N ALA A 21 12.62 5.06 -1.27
CA ALA A 21 12.71 6.40 -0.68
C ALA A 21 13.57 7.39 -1.49
N ARG A 22 14.34 6.89 -2.47
CA ARG A 22 15.19 7.69 -3.35
C ARG A 22 14.60 7.89 -4.75
N LEU A 23 13.55 7.15 -5.09
CA LEU A 23 12.85 7.29 -6.35
C LEU A 23 11.85 8.45 -6.28
N PRO A 24 11.57 9.13 -7.40
CA PRO A 24 10.42 10.00 -7.49
C PRO A 24 9.13 9.24 -7.13
N LEU A 25 8.14 9.98 -6.62
CA LEU A 25 6.85 9.42 -6.24
C LEU A 25 6.16 8.75 -7.43
N GLU A 26 6.28 9.32 -8.63
CA GLU A 26 5.64 8.77 -9.84
C GLU A 26 6.21 7.39 -10.17
N ILE A 27 7.54 7.26 -10.17
CA ILE A 27 8.21 5.99 -10.49
C ILE A 27 7.86 4.91 -9.46
N SER A 28 7.81 5.27 -8.18
CA SER A 28 7.43 4.32 -7.12
C SER A 28 5.97 3.88 -7.27
N SER A 29 5.08 4.82 -7.61
CA SER A 29 3.67 4.54 -7.87
C SER A 29 3.50 3.62 -9.08
N ASP A 30 4.24 3.84 -10.16
CA ASP A 30 4.22 3.01 -11.36
C ASP A 30 4.71 1.58 -11.07
N ILE A 31 5.82 1.44 -10.32
CA ILE A 31 6.30 0.14 -9.86
C ILE A 31 5.22 -0.58 -9.06
N PHE A 32 4.58 0.12 -8.11
CA PHE A 32 3.53 -0.45 -7.28
C PHE A 32 2.32 -0.87 -8.11
N ALA A 33 1.92 -0.08 -9.11
CA ALA A 33 0.82 -0.41 -10.01
C ALA A 33 1.13 -1.66 -10.86
N LEU A 34 2.38 -1.82 -11.31
CA LEU A 34 2.82 -3.03 -12.00
C LEU A 34 2.82 -4.28 -11.11
N CYS A 35 2.87 -4.13 -9.79
CA CYS A 35 2.76 -5.24 -8.85
C CYS A 35 1.32 -5.72 -8.61
N ILE A 36 0.31 -5.05 -9.16
CA ILE A 36 -1.10 -5.34 -8.88
C ILE A 36 -1.64 -6.61 -9.57
N PRO A 37 -1.18 -7.05 -10.76
CA PRO A 37 -1.72 -8.26 -11.37
C PRO A 37 -0.65 -9.30 -11.73
N LEU A 38 -0.32 -10.17 -10.76
CA LEU A 38 0.12 -11.57 -11.01
C LEU A 38 -0.56 -12.59 -10.07
N SER A 39 -1.22 -12.12 -9.02
CA SER A 39 -1.92 -12.94 -8.04
C SER A 39 -3.41 -12.86 -8.30
N PHE A 40 -3.95 -13.91 -8.95
CA PHE A 40 -5.36 -14.24 -9.13
C PHE A 40 -6.34 -13.51 -8.17
N GLY A 41 -7.37 -12.89 -8.75
CA GLY A 41 -8.63 -12.43 -8.10
C GLY A 41 -8.59 -12.23 -6.59
N PHE A 42 -8.47 -10.97 -6.15
CA PHE A 42 -8.41 -10.61 -4.74
C PHE A 42 -9.73 -10.87 -4.02
N SER A 43 -9.99 -12.09 -3.58
CA SER A 43 -11.14 -12.37 -2.73
C SER A 43 -11.03 -11.61 -1.40
N LEU A 44 -12.11 -10.95 -0.96
CA LEU A 44 -12.23 -10.36 0.39
C LEU A 44 -11.84 -11.33 1.54
N GLY A 45 -11.91 -12.64 1.32
CA GLY A 45 -11.41 -13.65 2.27
C GLY A 45 -9.89 -13.70 2.43
N ARG A 46 -9.13 -13.08 1.51
CA ARG A 46 -7.66 -13.01 1.46
C ARG A 46 -7.16 -11.57 1.28
N LEU A 47 -7.84 -10.62 1.89
CA LEU A 47 -7.50 -9.19 1.80
C LEU A 47 -6.05 -8.87 2.22
N ALA A 48 -5.50 -9.66 3.15
CA ALA A 48 -4.11 -9.52 3.60
C ALA A 48 -3.08 -9.77 2.49
N ASP A 49 -3.48 -10.52 1.44
CA ASP A 49 -2.65 -10.89 0.31
C ASP A 49 -2.84 -9.92 -0.87
N ALA A 50 -3.75 -8.94 -0.73
CA ALA A 50 -3.95 -7.92 -1.75
C ALA A 50 -2.69 -7.04 -1.86
N ALA A 51 -2.17 -6.88 -3.08
CA ALA A 51 -1.00 -6.07 -3.38
C ALA A 51 -1.00 -4.69 -2.69
N PRO A 52 -2.07 -3.86 -2.77
CA PRO A 52 -2.09 -2.56 -2.09
C PRO A 52 -1.98 -2.68 -0.56
N VAL A 53 -2.52 -3.73 0.05
CA VAL A 53 -2.44 -3.96 1.51
C VAL A 53 -1.06 -4.43 1.94
N LEU A 54 -0.38 -5.22 1.11
CA LEU A 54 1.01 -5.66 1.36
C LEU A 54 1.98 -4.47 1.36
N LEU A 55 1.79 -3.51 0.45
CA LEU A 55 2.62 -2.31 0.36
C LEU A 55 2.54 -1.45 1.64
N LEU A 56 1.39 -1.44 2.34
CA LEU A 56 1.21 -0.73 3.62
C LEU A 56 2.02 -1.30 4.79
N ARG A 57 2.65 -2.47 4.65
CA ARG A 57 3.32 -3.18 5.74
C ARG A 57 4.85 -3.11 5.68
N VAL A 58 5.42 -2.55 4.61
CA VAL A 58 6.87 -2.56 4.38
C VAL A 58 7.59 -1.50 5.22
N CYS A 59 7.30 -0.22 4.95
CA CYS A 59 7.81 0.91 5.71
C CYS A 59 6.86 2.12 5.56
N ASN A 60 7.04 3.16 6.38
CA ASN A 60 6.18 4.35 6.32
C ASN A 60 6.21 5.02 4.93
N THR A 61 7.37 5.05 4.26
CA THR A 61 7.47 5.62 2.91
C THR A 61 6.56 4.88 1.92
N TRP A 62 6.55 3.55 1.95
CA TRP A 62 5.70 2.75 1.07
C TRP A 62 4.23 2.92 1.42
N THR A 63 3.91 3.01 2.70
CA THR A 63 2.55 3.32 3.18
C THR A 63 2.07 4.66 2.65
N ASP A 64 2.88 5.71 2.77
CA ASP A 64 2.54 7.06 2.31
C ASP A 64 2.31 7.09 0.79
N ILE A 65 3.21 6.45 0.03
CA ILE A 65 3.06 6.32 -1.43
C ILE A 65 1.79 5.54 -1.77
N ALA A 66 1.61 4.34 -1.21
CA ALA A 66 0.49 3.49 -1.57
C ALA A 66 -0.88 4.10 -1.20
N LEU A 67 -0.96 4.85 -0.10
CA LEU A 67 -2.18 5.60 0.25
C LEU A 67 -2.41 6.81 -0.66
N ALA A 68 -1.35 7.42 -1.18
CA ALA A 68 -1.42 8.57 -2.09
C ALA A 68 -1.63 8.19 -3.56
N THR A 69 -1.66 6.90 -3.91
CA THR A 69 -1.85 6.40 -5.28
C THR A 69 -3.23 5.74 -5.43
N PRO A 70 -4.28 6.48 -5.84
CA PRO A 70 -5.64 5.95 -5.91
C PRO A 70 -5.78 4.75 -6.86
N ALA A 71 -4.94 4.69 -7.90
CA ALA A 71 -4.96 3.61 -8.89
C ALA A 71 -4.71 2.23 -8.26
N LEU A 72 -4.00 2.19 -7.13
CA LEU A 72 -3.76 0.93 -6.42
C LEU A 72 -5.02 0.37 -5.74
N TRP A 73 -6.03 1.22 -5.54
CA TRP A 73 -7.29 0.90 -4.86
C TRP A 73 -8.46 0.80 -5.84
N ALA A 74 -8.22 0.98 -7.14
CA ALA A 74 -9.23 0.95 -8.19
C ALA A 74 -9.65 -0.49 -8.59
N THR A 75 -9.22 -1.51 -7.86
CA THR A 75 -9.64 -2.90 -8.07
C THR A 75 -9.96 -3.56 -6.74
N ILE A 76 -11.12 -4.22 -6.68
CA ILE A 76 -11.53 -5.07 -5.57
C ILE A 76 -12.37 -6.23 -6.11
N ASP A 77 -12.08 -7.46 -5.67
CA ASP A 77 -12.85 -8.64 -6.02
C ASP A 77 -13.59 -9.17 -4.78
N ILE A 78 -14.90 -9.38 -4.93
CA ILE A 78 -15.78 -9.75 -3.84
C ILE A 78 -16.31 -11.15 -4.14
N THR A 79 -15.62 -12.16 -3.62
CA THR A 79 -16.09 -13.55 -3.73
C THR A 79 -17.06 -13.87 -2.61
N PHE A 80 -18.28 -14.28 -2.96
CA PHE A 80 -19.30 -14.72 -2.01
C PHE A 80 -19.26 -16.24 -1.79
N PRO A 81 -19.56 -16.72 -0.57
CA PRO A 81 -19.94 -15.95 0.61
C PRO A 81 -18.73 -15.33 1.33
N CYS A 82 -18.78 -14.01 1.56
CA CYS A 82 -17.76 -13.31 2.34
C CYS A 82 -17.91 -13.66 3.82
N ARG A 83 -17.09 -14.59 4.33
CA ARG A 83 -17.08 -14.95 5.75
C ARG A 83 -16.17 -13.98 6.50
N GLY A 84 -16.75 -13.00 7.19
CA GLY A 84 -16.01 -12.07 8.05
C GLY A 84 -16.84 -10.85 8.46
N THR A 85 -16.73 -10.42 9.71
CA THR A 85 -17.30 -9.14 10.15
C THR A 85 -16.44 -7.99 9.60
N GLY A 86 -17.07 -6.89 9.15
CA GLY A 86 -16.35 -5.69 8.72
C GLY A 86 -16.03 -5.56 7.22
N VAL A 87 -16.67 -6.37 6.35
CA VAL A 87 -16.58 -6.21 4.89
C VAL A 87 -16.96 -4.78 4.46
N GLU A 88 -18.04 -4.23 5.03
CA GLU A 88 -18.47 -2.86 4.75
C GLU A 88 -17.41 -1.82 5.12
N ALA A 89 -16.73 -2.00 6.27
CA ALA A 89 -15.68 -1.09 6.70
C ALA A 89 -14.43 -1.17 5.80
N VAL A 90 -14.10 -2.37 5.33
CA VAL A 90 -13.01 -2.58 4.36
C VAL A 90 -13.36 -1.95 3.02
N LEU A 91 -14.55 -2.24 2.50
CA LEU A 91 -15.04 -1.70 1.24
C LEU A 91 -15.07 -0.18 1.30
N GLY A 92 -15.61 0.41 2.38
CA GLY A 92 -15.62 1.86 2.58
C GLY A 92 -14.23 2.48 2.54
N LYS A 93 -13.22 1.84 3.15
CA LYS A 93 -11.82 2.30 3.04
C LYS A 93 -11.26 2.15 1.63
N TRP A 94 -11.61 1.09 0.91
CA TRP A 94 -11.18 0.88 -0.48
C TRP A 94 -11.75 1.97 -1.39
N LEU A 95 -13.07 2.20 -1.31
CA LEU A 95 -13.79 3.25 -2.04
C LEU A 95 -13.24 4.64 -1.72
N GLN A 96 -12.96 4.91 -0.44
CA GLN A 96 -12.36 6.19 -0.04
C GLN A 96 -11.00 6.41 -0.70
N ARG A 97 -10.19 5.36 -0.84
CA ARG A 97 -8.82 5.45 -1.36
C ARG A 97 -8.75 5.42 -2.88
N SER A 98 -9.70 4.78 -3.57
CA SER A 98 -9.78 4.81 -5.04
C SER A 98 -10.12 6.21 -5.57
N GLY A 99 -10.68 7.08 -4.72
CA GLY A 99 -10.97 8.47 -5.07
C GLY A 99 -11.93 8.55 -6.26
N THR A 100 -11.51 9.23 -7.33
CA THR A 100 -12.30 9.38 -8.56
C THR A 100 -11.99 8.34 -9.63
N HIS A 101 -11.14 7.35 -9.34
CA HIS A 101 -10.85 6.30 -10.31
C HIS A 101 -12.01 5.29 -10.45
N PRO A 102 -12.26 4.80 -11.66
CA PRO A 102 -13.28 3.79 -11.90
C PRO A 102 -12.87 2.48 -11.21
N LEU A 103 -13.85 1.84 -10.56
CA LEU A 103 -13.73 0.54 -9.91
C LEU A 103 -14.24 -0.59 -10.82
#